data_AF-A0A8T6RUU1-F1
#
_entry.id   AF-A0A8T6RUU1-F1
#
_cell.length_a   1.000
_cell.length_b   1.000
_cell.length_c   1.000
_cell.angle_alpha   90.00
_cell.angle_beta   90.00
_cell.angle_gamma   90.00
#
_symmetry.space_group_name_H-M   'P 1'
#
loop_
_entity.id
_entity.type
_entity.pdbx_description
1 polymer ?
#
loop_
_entity_poly.entity_id
_entity_poly.type
_entity_poly.pdbx_seq_one_letter_code
_entity_poly.pdbx_strand_id
1 'polypeptide(L)'
;MKRAVDARDVEAIGHLAEADTLVLHGITMTGPSRRVLWKPETLVAMQEVWAMREEGIPAHFSIDTGATVYVNCPMKHIKTVDRRLKDRE
;
A
#
# COMPACT_ATOMS: atom_id res chain seq x y z
N MET A 1 -6.24 5.24 12.91
CA MET A 1 -6.24 6.39 11.99
C MET A 1 -6.33 7.73 12.72
N LYS A 2 -7.48 8.10 13.33
CA LYS A 2 -7.70 9.42 13.97
C LYS A 2 -6.53 9.93 14.83
N ARG A 3 -6.08 9.13 15.81
CA ARG A 3 -4.94 9.49 16.69
C ARG A 3 -3.64 9.77 15.91
N ALA A 4 -3.35 9.01 14.87
CA ALA A 4 -2.16 9.21 14.04
C ALA A 4 -2.25 10.49 13.22
N VAL A 5 -3.45 10.83 12.72
CA VAL A 5 -3.73 12.11 12.04
C VAL A 5 -3.55 13.28 13.01
N ASP A 6 -4.15 13.21 14.20
CA ASP A 6 -4.03 14.26 15.22
C ASP A 6 -2.56 14.49 15.64
N ALA A 7 -1.76 13.41 15.70
CA ALA A 7 -0.33 13.46 16.01
C ALA A 7 0.57 13.81 14.81
N ARG A 8 0.01 13.93 13.60
CA ARG A 8 0.77 14.08 12.33
C ARG A 8 1.81 12.97 12.11
N ASP A 9 1.51 11.77 12.60
CA ASP A 9 2.35 10.59 12.46
C ASP A 9 2.06 9.91 11.11
N VAL A 10 2.77 10.35 10.07
CA VAL A 10 2.58 9.88 8.69
C VAL A 10 2.93 8.40 8.54
N GLU A 11 3.91 7.91 9.30
CA GLU A 11 4.32 6.52 9.28
C GLU A 11 3.22 5.62 9.86
N ALA A 12 2.66 5.99 11.01
CA ALA A 12 1.52 5.28 11.58
C ALA A 12 0.28 5.33 10.67
N ILE A 13 0.03 6.46 9.99
CA ILE A 13 -1.05 6.56 8.99
C ILE A 13 -0.85 5.54 7.88
N GLY A 14 0.36 5.45 7.32
CA GLY A 14 0.71 4.52 6.24
C GLY A 14 0.52 3.06 6.65
N HIS A 15 1.02 2.67 7.81
CA HIS A 15 0.82 1.31 8.33
C HIS A 15 -0.65 0.96 8.56
N LEU A 16 -1.45 1.91 9.06
CA LEU A 16 -2.87 1.69 9.28
C LEU A 16 -3.63 1.55 7.95
N ALA A 17 -3.25 2.31 6.92
CA ALA A 17 -3.84 2.20 5.58
C ALA A 17 -3.52 0.85 4.90
N GLU A 18 -2.30 0.34 5.05
CA GLU A 18 -1.93 -1.00 4.58
C GLU A 18 -2.72 -2.09 5.31
N ALA A 19 -2.80 -2.00 6.65
CA ALA A 19 -3.55 -2.97 7.43
C ALA A 19 -5.04 -3.00 7.04
N ASP A 20 -5.66 -1.84 6.87
CA ASP A 20 -7.06 -1.71 6.44
C ASP A 20 -7.27 -2.29 5.04
N THR A 21 -6.35 -2.04 4.11
CA THR A 21 -6.34 -2.62 2.77
C THR A 21 -6.35 -4.15 2.80
N LEU A 22 -5.48 -4.75 3.60
CA LEU A 22 -5.38 -6.20 3.74
C LEU A 22 -6.67 -6.80 4.35
N VAL A 23 -7.25 -6.13 5.35
CA VAL A 23 -8.52 -6.54 5.97
C VAL A 23 -9.67 -6.48 4.97
N LEU A 24 -9.83 -5.35 4.25
CA LEU A 24 -10.87 -5.18 3.23
C LEU A 24 -10.81 -6.29 2.17
N HIS A 25 -9.61 -6.57 1.65
CA HIS A 25 -9.42 -7.59 0.62
C HIS A 25 -9.58 -9.00 1.17
N GLY A 26 -9.12 -9.27 2.39
CA GLY A 26 -9.36 -10.53 3.08
C GLY A 26 -10.86 -10.83 3.21
N ILE A 27 -11.63 -9.86 3.73
CA ILE A 27 -13.10 -9.97 3.85
C ILE A 27 -13.75 -10.17 2.47
N THR A 28 -13.28 -9.46 1.45
CA THR A 28 -13.81 -9.56 0.09
C THR A 28 -13.56 -10.94 -0.53
N MET A 29 -12.37 -11.51 -0.31
CA MET A 29 -11.97 -12.84 -0.78
C MET A 29 -12.73 -13.95 -0.05
N THR A 30 -12.94 -13.82 1.27
CA THR A 30 -13.63 -14.83 2.08
C THR A 30 -15.15 -14.61 2.16
N GLY A 31 -15.65 -13.49 1.65
CA GLY A 31 -17.05 -13.14 1.67
C GLY A 31 -17.89 -13.94 0.67
N PRO A 32 -19.23 -13.75 0.65
CA PRO A 32 -20.16 -14.57 -0.14
C PRO A 32 -19.83 -14.63 -1.64
N SER A 33 -19.35 -13.52 -2.20
CA SER A 33 -19.00 -13.41 -3.62
C SER A 33 -17.64 -14.01 -3.99
N ARG A 34 -16.80 -14.37 -3.01
CA ARG A 34 -15.47 -15.00 -3.20
C ARG A 34 -14.60 -14.26 -4.23
N ARG A 35 -14.57 -12.92 -4.16
CA ARG A 35 -13.91 -12.11 -5.20
C ARG A 35 -12.43 -11.90 -4.86
N VAL A 36 -11.58 -12.25 -5.80
CA VAL A 36 -10.15 -11.90 -5.81
C VAL A 36 -10.00 -10.70 -6.72
N LEU A 37 -9.70 -9.53 -6.14
CA LEU A 37 -9.62 -8.26 -6.88
C LEU A 37 -8.19 -7.89 -7.32
N TRP A 38 -7.19 -8.36 -6.58
CA TRP A 38 -5.79 -8.12 -6.91
C TRP A 38 -5.38 -8.84 -8.17
N LYS A 39 -4.57 -8.16 -8.98
CA LYS A 39 -3.90 -8.73 -10.14
C LYS A 39 -2.43 -9.01 -9.81
N PRO A 40 -1.69 -9.77 -10.64
CA PRO A 40 -0.26 -9.99 -10.42
C PRO A 40 0.53 -8.70 -10.19
N GLU A 41 0.21 -7.64 -10.94
CA GLU A 41 0.86 -6.32 -10.84
C GLU A 41 0.60 -5.66 -9.48
N THR A 42 -0.58 -5.89 -8.88
CA THR A 42 -0.90 -5.45 -7.52
C THR A 42 0.07 -6.07 -6.51
N LEU A 43 0.34 -7.37 -6.64
CA LEU A 43 1.26 -8.09 -5.74
C LEU A 43 2.71 -7.64 -5.93
N VAL A 44 3.13 -7.41 -7.17
CA VAL A 44 4.48 -6.87 -7.48
C VAL A 44 4.66 -5.50 -6.81
N ALA A 45 3.68 -4.60 -6.93
CA ALA A 45 3.74 -3.29 -6.29
C ALA A 45 3.80 -3.37 -4.76
N MET A 46 3.02 -4.28 -4.14
CA MET A 46 3.05 -4.48 -2.67
C MET A 46 4.42 -4.99 -2.19
N GLN A 47 4.99 -5.96 -2.88
CA GLN A 47 6.32 -6.50 -2.57
C GLN A 47 7.40 -5.42 -2.69
N GLU A 48 7.29 -4.59 -3.73
CA GLU A 48 8.20 -3.47 -3.95
C GLU A 48 8.12 -2.41 -2.84
N VAL A 49 6.90 -2.09 -2.39
CA VAL A 49 6.69 -1.21 -1.22
C VAL A 49 7.35 -1.78 0.04
N TRP A 50 7.22 -3.09 0.29
CA TRP A 50 7.87 -3.72 1.44
C TRP A 50 9.40 -3.70 1.33
N ALA A 51 9.95 -3.99 0.16
CA ALA A 51 11.39 -3.93 -0.08
C ALA A 51 11.94 -2.52 0.14
N MET A 52 11.27 -1.49 -0.39
CA MET A 52 11.65 -0.09 -0.14
C MET A 52 11.66 0.25 1.35
N ARG A 53 10.70 -0.27 2.11
CA ARG A 53 10.64 -0.03 3.56
C ARG A 53 11.78 -0.72 4.32
N GLU A 54 12.19 -1.93 3.92
CA GLU A 54 13.38 -2.60 4.45
C GLU A 54 14.67 -1.83 4.15
N GLU A 55 14.71 -1.13 3.00
CA GLU A 55 15.82 -0.25 2.59
C GLU A 55 15.78 1.14 3.27
N GLY A 56 14.83 1.39 4.18
CA GLY A 56 14.69 2.67 4.89
C GLY A 56 13.98 3.78 4.10
N ILE A 57 13.30 3.44 3.00
CA ILE A 57 12.44 4.35 2.24
C ILE A 57 11.01 4.19 2.77
N PRO A 58 10.47 5.16 3.52
CA PRO A 58 9.11 5.09 4.06
C PRO A 58 8.08 5.16 2.95
N ALA A 59 7.56 3.99 2.56
CA ALA A 59 6.51 3.81 1.58
C ALA A 59 5.44 2.84 2.11
N HIS A 60 4.19 3.10 1.76
CA HIS A 60 3.02 2.32 2.16
C HIS A 60 2.01 2.26 1.02
N PHE A 61 1.25 1.18 0.91
CA PHE A 61 0.18 1.11 -0.08
C PHE A 61 -1.22 1.26 0.53
N SER A 62 -2.17 1.70 -0.29
CA SER A 62 -3.59 1.57 -0.02
C SER A 62 -4.34 1.12 -1.27
N ILE A 63 -5.27 0.19 -1.13
CA ILE A 63 -6.06 -0.38 -2.22
C ILE A 63 -7.51 -0.47 -1.75
N ASP A 64 -8.44 0.06 -2.54
CA ASP A 64 -9.89 -0.01 -2.29
C ASP A 64 -10.51 -1.21 -3.04
N THR A 65 -11.75 -1.14 -3.54
CA THR A 65 -12.45 -2.26 -4.18
C THR A 65 -12.00 -2.60 -5.61
N GLY A 66 -10.72 -2.41 -5.97
CA GLY A 66 -10.16 -2.68 -7.29
C GLY A 66 -8.71 -3.17 -7.23
N ALA A 67 -8.03 -3.20 -8.39
CA ALA A 67 -6.63 -3.64 -8.47
C ALA A 67 -5.61 -2.49 -8.40
N THR A 68 -6.07 -1.24 -8.44
CA THR A 68 -5.22 -0.05 -8.49
C THR A 68 -4.53 0.18 -7.15
N VAL A 69 -3.20 0.21 -7.17
CA VAL A 69 -2.38 0.48 -6.00
C VAL A 69 -2.04 1.96 -5.91
N TYR A 70 -2.35 2.58 -4.78
CA TYR A 70 -1.84 3.89 -4.44
C TYR A 70 -0.67 3.73 -3.49
N VAL A 71 0.48 4.33 -3.81
CA VAL A 71 1.68 4.31 -2.97
C VAL A 71 1.89 5.68 -2.33
N ASN A 72 1.90 5.69 -0.99
CA ASN A 72 2.04 6.87 -0.16
C ASN A 72 3.47 6.94 0.38
N CYS A 73 4.15 8.06 0.18
CA CYS A 73 5.50 8.32 0.69
C CYS A 73 5.72 9.82 0.93
N PRO A 74 6.71 10.22 1.76
CA PRO A 74 7.12 11.61 1.87
C PRO A 74 7.64 12.16 0.53
N MET A 75 7.37 13.44 0.25
CA MET A 75 7.75 14.11 -1.00
C MET A 75 9.22 13.91 -1.41
N LYS A 76 10.14 13.83 -0.43
CA LYS A 76 11.58 13.60 -0.69
C LYS A 76 11.87 12.25 -1.37
N HIS A 77 10.99 11.26 -1.26
CA HIS A 77 11.15 9.92 -1.85
C HIS A 77 10.36 9.71 -3.15
N ILE A 78 9.54 10.68 -3.60
CA ILE A 78 8.61 10.52 -4.74
C ILE A 78 9.31 10.00 -6.01
N LYS A 79 10.50 10.55 -6.34
CA LYS A 79 11.25 10.15 -7.54
C LYS A 79 11.81 8.73 -7.44
N THR A 80 12.26 8.35 -6.24
CA THR A 80 12.80 7.01 -5.99
C THR A 80 11.69 5.96 -6.08
N VAL A 81 10.54 6.25 -5.47
CA VAL A 81 9.36 5.38 -5.49
C VAL A 81 8.81 5.23 -6.92
N ASP A 82 8.65 6.33 -7.65
CA ASP A 82 8.18 6.30 -9.04
C ASP A 82 9.09 5.47 -9.95
N ARG A 83 10.40 5.66 -9.84
CA ARG A 83 11.38 4.86 -10.61
C ARG A 83 11.28 3.37 -10.26
N ARG A 84 11.32 3.02 -8.97
CA ARG A 84 11.28 1.62 -8.50
C ARG A 84 10.04 0.88 -8.97
N LEU A 85 8.89 1.56 -9.03
CA LEU A 85 7.63 0.96 -9.49
C LEU A 85 7.58 0.80 -11.01
N LYS A 86 8.15 1.73 -11.78
CA LYS A 86 8.21 1.64 -13.26
C LYS A 86 9.20 0.59 -13.76
N ASP A 87 10.28 0.37 -13.03
CA ASP A 87 11.30 -0.64 -13.41
C ASP A 87 10.76 -2.09 -13.31
N ARG A 88 9.52 -2.29 -12.85
CA ARG A 88 8.88 -3.61 -12.66
C ARG A 88 7.57 -3.81 -13.44
N GLU A 89 7.19 -2.88 -14.32
CA GLU A 89 6.17 -3.09 -15.35
C GLU A 89 6.76 -3.79 -16.59
#